data_AF-A0A8R1UUX4-F1
#
_entry.id   AF-A0A8R1UUX4-F1
#
_cell.length_a   1.000
_cell.length_b   1.000
_cell.length_c   1.000
_cell.angle_alpha   90.00
_cell.angle_beta   90.00
_cell.angle_gamma   90.00
#
_symmetry.space_group_name_H-M   'P 1'
#
loop_
_entity.id
_entity.type
_entity.pdbx_description
1 polymer ?
#
loop_
_entity_poly.entity_id
_entity_poly.type
_entity_poly.pdbx_seq_one_letter_code
_entity_poly.pdbx_strand_id
1 'polypeptide(L)'
;MTFRITYWITILIILFTSTIVHVRLLIVVLSNRKNPSYSSIFFKMFISQLRILQLNFERILKKTSIIEIFFVYSYAFCDMTLRDSLLGDDFALNSGYIFPMFAYYGTYYFTVHSQGAVMISVNRYVTVCRPVSKMARLYDRIEYPVLCSINFLELDIYYYHIDTGDLTLYTPMASVKTNSLQGMIVSVIGSLICAACYFLVIWRLASAHRAPKGDLRDYGREKILTIVGFALFLAVCASTLIYVLISANAAKDSNVLPSIGGKRTIDHYNYTFVEKTLNCL
;
A
#
# COMPACT_ATOMS: atom_id res chain seq x y z
N MET A 1 22.12 -16.95 5.90
CA MET A 1 22.15 -15.71 6.71
C MET A 1 22.40 -14.46 5.85
N THR A 2 23.38 -14.49 4.95
CA THR A 2 23.76 -13.36 4.07
C THR A 2 22.60 -12.82 3.23
N PHE A 3 21.80 -13.70 2.61
CA PHE A 3 20.63 -13.31 1.81
C PHE A 3 19.56 -12.52 2.60
N ARG A 4 19.29 -12.89 3.85
CA ARG A 4 18.32 -12.18 4.72
C ARG A 4 18.78 -10.76 5.01
N ILE A 5 20.07 -10.61 5.33
CA ILE A 5 20.68 -9.32 5.61
C ILE A 5 20.59 -8.44 4.36
N THR A 6 20.94 -8.97 3.18
CA THR A 6 20.84 -8.23 1.92
C THR A 6 19.40 -7.80 1.61
N TYR A 7 18.42 -8.71 1.76
CA TYR A 7 17.00 -8.41 1.55
C TYR A 7 16.52 -7.22 2.41
N TRP A 8 16.81 -7.25 3.71
CA TRP A 8 16.41 -6.18 4.62
C TRP A 8 17.13 -4.86 4.36
N ILE A 9 18.42 -4.91 4.03
CA ILE A 9 19.17 -3.71 3.63
C ILE A 9 18.51 -3.07 2.40
N THR A 10 18.15 -3.87 1.39
CA THR A 10 17.47 -3.37 0.20
C THR A 10 16.13 -2.71 0.54
N ILE A 11 15.30 -3.35 1.37
CA ILE A 11 14.03 -2.77 1.83
C ILE A 11 14.26 -1.46 2.57
N LEU A 12 15.19 -1.43 3.53
CA LEU A 12 15.49 -0.24 4.31
C LEU A 12 15.99 0.93 3.45
N ILE A 13 16.82 0.67 2.44
CA ILE A 13 17.28 1.68 1.47
C ILE A 13 16.09 2.27 0.69
N ILE A 14 15.18 1.41 0.23
CA ILE A 14 13.97 1.83 -0.50
C ILE A 14 13.08 2.67 0.42
N LEU A 15 12.82 2.20 1.65
CA LEU A 15 11.99 2.91 2.63
C LEU A 15 12.59 4.27 3.02
N PHE A 16 13.90 4.32 3.23
CA PHE A 16 14.60 5.55 3.58
C PHE A 16 14.54 6.57 2.45
N THR A 17 14.79 6.13 1.21
CA THR A 17 14.73 7.00 0.03
C THR A 17 13.30 7.49 -0.21
N SER A 18 12.30 6.60 -0.10
CA SER A 18 10.88 6.95 -0.18
C SER A 18 10.50 7.99 0.87
N THR A 19 10.96 7.82 2.11
CA THR A 19 10.72 8.74 3.22
C THR A 19 11.28 10.13 2.94
N ILE A 20 12.51 10.23 2.45
CA ILE A 20 13.11 11.51 2.07
C ILE A 20 12.27 12.22 1.02
N VAL A 21 11.83 11.50 -0.01
CA VAL A 21 11.00 12.05 -1.09
C VAL A 21 9.65 12.54 -0.54
N HIS A 22 8.97 11.74 0.28
CA HIS A 22 7.69 12.10 0.88
C HIS A 22 7.81 13.32 1.80
N VAL A 23 8.81 13.35 2.67
CA VAL A 23 9.06 14.48 3.59
C VAL A 23 9.37 15.75 2.80
N ARG A 24 10.22 15.67 1.77
CA ARG A 24 10.53 16.83 0.91
C ARG A 24 9.29 17.34 0.20
N LEU A 25 8.50 16.45 -0.39
CA LEU A 25 7.28 16.83 -1.09
C LEU A 25 6.25 17.46 -0.13
N LEU A 26 6.12 16.90 1.08
CA LEU A 26 5.30 17.47 2.13
C LEU A 26 5.74 18.89 2.50
N ILE A 27 7.04 19.09 2.72
CA ILE A 27 7.59 20.42 3.04
C ILE A 27 7.27 21.41 1.91
N VAL A 28 7.47 21.02 0.66
CA VAL A 28 7.16 21.86 -0.51
C VAL A 28 5.68 22.24 -0.54
N VAL A 29 4.79 21.26 -0.36
CA VAL A 29 3.33 21.49 -0.38
C VAL A 29 2.89 22.38 0.78
N LEU A 30 3.39 22.14 2.00
CA LEU A 30 3.06 22.94 3.17
C LEU A 30 3.58 24.38 3.06
N SER A 31 4.80 24.55 2.56
CA SER A 31 5.43 25.87 2.39
C SER A 31 4.71 26.71 1.34
N ASN A 32 4.17 26.05 0.30
CA ASN A 32 3.49 26.73 -0.79
C ASN A 32 1.95 26.73 -0.69
N ARG A 33 1.38 26.32 0.46
CA ARG A 33 -0.08 26.21 0.63
C ARG A 33 -0.87 27.50 0.38
N LYS A 34 -0.21 28.66 0.51
CA LYS A 34 -0.82 29.97 0.27
C LYS A 34 -0.99 30.28 -1.22
N ASN A 35 -0.26 29.58 -2.08
CA ASN A 35 -0.34 29.78 -3.52
C ASN A 35 -1.56 29.00 -4.07
N PRO A 36 -2.50 29.65 -4.77
CA PRO A 36 -3.72 29.01 -5.27
C PRO A 36 -3.43 27.83 -6.19
N SER A 37 -2.24 27.77 -6.79
CA SER A 37 -1.77 26.62 -7.56
C SER A 37 -1.78 25.32 -6.75
N TYR A 38 -1.54 25.37 -5.44
CA TYR A 38 -1.53 24.19 -4.56
C TYR A 38 -2.91 23.83 -3.99
N SER A 39 -3.97 24.54 -4.39
CA SER A 39 -5.36 24.22 -3.99
C SER A 39 -6.00 23.10 -4.81
N SER A 40 -5.29 22.54 -5.81
CA SER A 40 -5.83 21.52 -6.69
C SER A 40 -6.21 20.25 -5.92
N ILE A 41 -7.21 19.54 -6.45
CA ILE A 41 -7.69 18.29 -5.86
C ILE A 41 -6.57 17.26 -5.75
N PHE A 42 -5.60 17.28 -6.67
CA PHE A 42 -4.42 16.43 -6.58
C PHE A 42 -3.64 16.67 -5.29
N PHE A 43 -3.35 17.92 -4.93
CA PHE A 43 -2.65 18.21 -3.67
C PHE A 43 -3.54 17.96 -2.46
N LYS A 44 -4.84 18.22 -2.55
CA LYS A 44 -5.80 17.88 -1.49
C LYS A 44 -5.88 16.38 -1.26
N MET A 45 -5.90 15.56 -2.31
CA MET A 45 -5.91 14.11 -2.23
C MET A 45 -4.55 13.55 -1.84
N PHE A 46 -3.45 14.15 -2.28
CA PHE A 46 -2.12 13.82 -1.77
C PHE A 46 -2.05 14.06 -0.25
N ILE A 47 -2.52 15.22 0.22
CA ILE A 47 -2.66 15.53 1.65
C ILE A 47 -3.71 14.65 2.34
N SER A 48 -4.78 14.24 1.65
CA SER A 48 -5.86 13.42 2.21
C SER A 48 -5.45 11.96 2.35
N GLN A 49 -4.71 11.41 1.39
CA GLN A 49 -4.04 10.12 1.50
C GLN A 49 -3.06 10.15 2.67
N LEU A 50 -2.33 11.26 2.80
CA LEU A 50 -1.52 11.55 3.96
C LEU A 50 -2.30 11.64 5.27
N ARG A 51 -3.62 11.85 5.26
CA ARG A 51 -4.51 12.10 6.42
C ARG A 51 -5.25 10.85 6.89
N ILE A 52 -4.94 9.69 6.33
CA ILE A 52 -5.66 8.41 6.46
C ILE A 52 -5.76 7.82 7.90
N LEU A 53 -5.23 8.47 8.94
CA LEU A 53 -5.32 7.95 10.33
C LEU A 53 -5.75 8.96 11.39
N GLN A 54 -6.76 9.79 11.10
CA GLN A 54 -7.33 10.66 12.12
C GLN A 54 -8.84 10.86 11.95
N LEU A 55 -9.64 10.06 12.67
CA LEU A 55 -11.04 10.42 12.90
C LEU A 55 -11.42 10.52 14.39
N ASN A 56 -10.46 10.67 15.31
CA ASN A 56 -10.77 11.01 16.72
C ASN A 56 -9.76 11.96 17.41
N PHE A 57 -8.86 12.63 16.70
CA PHE A 57 -7.79 13.42 17.34
C PHE A 57 -7.58 14.81 16.71
N GLU A 58 -8.67 15.56 16.55
CA GLU A 58 -8.77 16.76 15.72
C GLU A 58 -7.84 17.95 16.05
N ARG A 59 -7.03 17.92 17.12
CA ARG A 59 -6.18 19.06 17.49
C ARG A 59 -4.66 18.81 17.49
N ILE A 60 -4.17 17.59 17.31
CA ILE A 60 -2.73 17.30 17.50
C ILE A 60 -1.96 16.82 16.26
N LEU A 61 -2.56 16.28 15.18
CA LEU A 61 -1.77 15.91 14.00
C LEU A 61 -1.95 16.85 12.80
N LYS A 62 -1.12 17.90 12.79
CA LYS A 62 -0.60 18.49 11.53
C LYS A 62 0.53 17.65 10.89
N LYS A 63 0.77 16.41 11.37
CA LYS A 63 1.93 15.57 11.00
C LYS A 63 1.51 14.18 10.49
N THR A 64 0.57 14.10 9.56
CA THR A 64 -0.03 12.81 9.18
C THR A 64 0.79 11.99 8.16
N SER A 65 1.73 12.59 7.40
CA SER A 65 2.71 11.81 6.59
C SER A 65 3.57 10.90 7.42
N ILE A 66 3.83 11.32 8.66
CA ILE A 66 4.65 10.55 9.59
C ILE A 66 3.95 9.24 9.92
N ILE A 67 2.62 9.18 9.86
CA ILE A 67 1.87 7.98 10.21
C ILE A 67 2.03 6.90 9.13
N GLU A 68 1.86 7.23 7.86
CA GLU A 68 2.10 6.27 6.76
C GLU A 68 3.54 5.75 6.79
N ILE A 69 4.51 6.66 6.91
CA ILE A 69 5.92 6.29 7.09
C ILE A 69 6.06 5.40 8.33
N PHE A 70 5.49 5.80 9.47
CA PHE A 70 5.54 5.04 10.71
C PHE A 70 4.95 3.64 10.56
N PHE A 71 3.81 3.46 9.88
CA PHE A 71 3.20 2.16 9.68
C PHE A 71 4.04 1.27 8.77
N VAL A 72 4.63 1.81 7.71
CA VAL A 72 5.49 1.02 6.82
C VAL A 72 6.77 0.60 7.55
N TYR A 73 7.39 1.48 8.34
CA TYR A 73 8.54 1.13 9.16
C TYR A 73 8.17 0.17 10.29
N SER A 74 7.02 0.37 10.93
CA SER A 74 6.50 -0.53 11.97
C SER A 74 6.23 -1.91 11.37
N TYR A 75 5.62 -1.99 10.19
CA TYR A 75 5.39 -3.25 9.48
C TYR A 75 6.72 -3.96 9.18
N ALA A 76 7.71 -3.26 8.61
CA ALA A 76 9.02 -3.85 8.32
C ALA A 76 9.71 -4.34 9.62
N PHE A 77 9.66 -3.53 10.68
CA PHE A 77 10.21 -3.90 11.98
C PHE A 77 9.48 -5.09 12.61
N CYS A 78 8.16 -5.13 12.50
CA CYS A 78 7.35 -6.25 12.96
C CYS A 78 7.72 -7.52 12.19
N ASP A 79 7.82 -7.45 10.87
CA ASP A 79 8.15 -8.60 10.04
C ASP A 79 9.59 -9.10 10.30
N MET A 80 10.56 -8.20 10.53
CA MET A 80 11.90 -8.57 11.03
C MET A 80 11.82 -9.26 12.41
N THR A 81 11.03 -8.73 13.33
CA THR A 81 10.89 -9.29 14.68
C THR A 81 10.25 -10.68 14.63
N LEU A 82 9.21 -10.85 13.81
CA LEU A 82 8.41 -12.08 13.76
C LEU A 82 9.02 -13.17 12.88
N ARG A 83 9.56 -12.82 11.70
CA ARG A 83 10.10 -13.83 10.76
C ARG A 83 11.55 -14.17 11.04
N ASP A 84 12.33 -13.20 11.50
CA ASP A 84 13.76 -13.37 11.72
C ASP A 84 14.11 -13.60 13.19
N SER A 85 13.09 -13.66 14.07
CA SER A 85 13.24 -13.77 15.53
C SER A 85 14.30 -12.81 16.06
N LEU A 86 14.36 -11.58 15.52
CA LEU A 86 15.43 -10.62 15.76
C LEU A 86 15.61 -10.32 17.27
N LEU A 87 14.53 -10.36 18.03
CA LEU A 87 14.48 -10.09 19.47
C LEU A 87 14.28 -11.34 20.33
N GLY A 88 14.26 -12.53 19.71
CA GLY A 88 13.97 -13.81 20.37
C GLY A 88 12.48 -14.08 20.60
N ASP A 89 12.16 -15.34 20.90
CA ASP A 89 10.79 -15.83 20.98
C ASP A 89 10.06 -15.32 22.24
N ASP A 90 10.79 -15.14 23.36
CA ASP A 90 10.26 -14.57 24.60
C ASP A 90 9.72 -13.14 24.40
N PHE A 91 10.38 -12.35 23.54
CA PHE A 91 9.92 -11.01 23.22
C PHE A 91 8.64 -11.03 22.39
N ALA A 92 8.55 -11.95 21.41
CA ALA A 92 7.36 -12.12 20.59
C ALA A 92 6.13 -12.54 21.43
N LEU A 93 6.33 -13.36 22.46
CA LEU A 93 5.29 -13.75 23.41
C LEU A 93 4.83 -12.60 24.31
N ASN A 94 5.78 -11.90 24.94
CA ASN A 94 5.49 -10.83 25.88
C ASN A 94 4.82 -9.61 25.23
N SER A 95 5.02 -9.46 23.92
CA SER A 95 4.37 -8.41 23.14
C SER A 95 2.94 -8.74 22.72
N GLY A 96 2.47 -9.98 22.94
CA GLY A 96 1.10 -10.41 22.72
C GLY A 96 0.62 -10.15 21.29
N TYR A 97 -0.57 -9.55 21.15
CA TYR A 97 -1.22 -9.36 19.85
C TYR A 97 -0.68 -8.19 19.03
N ILE A 98 0.22 -7.38 19.57
CA ILE A 98 0.62 -6.11 18.96
C ILE A 98 1.27 -6.33 17.60
N PHE A 99 2.31 -7.16 17.53
CA PHE A 99 3.08 -7.39 16.29
C PHE A 99 2.28 -8.08 15.17
N PRO A 100 1.51 -9.16 15.42
CA PRO A 100 0.62 -9.75 14.42
C PRO A 100 -0.40 -8.77 13.89
N MET A 101 -0.96 -7.96 14.78
CA MET A 101 -1.94 -6.96 14.40
C MET A 101 -1.33 -5.96 13.42
N PHE A 102 -0.11 -5.47 13.70
CA PHE A 102 0.62 -4.59 12.77
C PHE A 102 0.99 -5.27 11.45
N ALA A 103 1.46 -6.52 11.49
CA ALA A 103 1.75 -7.30 10.28
C ALA A 103 0.50 -7.45 9.41
N TYR A 104 -0.65 -7.70 10.03
CA TYR A 104 -1.91 -7.81 9.33
C TYR A 104 -2.44 -6.47 8.82
N TYR A 105 -2.29 -5.40 9.62
CA TYR A 105 -2.60 -4.03 9.19
C TYR A 105 -1.85 -3.65 7.92
N GLY A 106 -0.68 -4.24 7.64
CA GLY A 106 0.01 -4.08 6.35
C GLY A 106 -0.86 -4.46 5.15
N THR A 107 -1.66 -5.52 5.25
CA THR A 107 -2.56 -5.96 4.17
C THR A 107 -3.75 -5.01 4.00
N TYR A 108 -4.31 -4.56 5.11
CA TYR A 108 -5.35 -3.51 5.10
C TYR A 108 -4.81 -2.23 4.48
N TYR A 109 -3.62 -1.81 4.92
CA TYR A 109 -2.94 -0.63 4.43
C TYR A 109 -2.73 -0.68 2.92
N PHE A 110 -2.24 -1.81 2.42
CA PHE A 110 -2.07 -2.04 0.98
C PHE A 110 -3.40 -1.91 0.21
N THR A 111 -4.48 -2.48 0.73
CA THR A 111 -5.81 -2.39 0.11
C THR A 111 -6.30 -0.95 0.05
N VAL A 112 -6.21 -0.21 1.15
CA VAL A 112 -6.57 1.21 1.22
C VAL A 112 -5.69 2.05 0.28
N HIS A 113 -4.39 1.77 0.23
CA HIS A 113 -3.45 2.47 -0.64
C HIS A 113 -3.78 2.25 -2.12
N SER A 114 -4.12 1.02 -2.52
CA SER A 114 -4.52 0.70 -3.89
C SER A 114 -5.77 1.48 -4.33
N GLN A 115 -6.77 1.61 -3.46
CA GLN A 115 -7.97 2.39 -3.72
C GLN A 115 -7.68 3.89 -3.80
N GLY A 116 -6.77 4.37 -2.96
CA GLY A 116 -6.26 5.73 -3.05
C GLY A 116 -5.70 6.03 -4.44
N ALA A 117 -4.88 5.12 -5.00
CA ALA A 117 -4.32 5.28 -6.34
C ALA A 117 -5.40 5.32 -7.43
N VAL A 118 -6.47 4.51 -7.30
CA VAL A 118 -7.65 4.56 -8.19
C VAL A 118 -8.31 5.91 -8.14
N MET A 119 -8.59 6.41 -6.94
CA MET A 119 -9.25 7.70 -6.75
C MET A 119 -8.44 8.85 -7.34
N ILE A 120 -7.11 8.84 -7.14
CA ILE A 120 -6.21 9.80 -7.80
C ILE A 120 -6.33 9.68 -9.32
N SER A 121 -6.21 8.48 -9.87
CA SER A 121 -6.23 8.26 -11.32
C SER A 121 -7.53 8.74 -11.96
N VAL A 122 -8.68 8.41 -11.36
CA VAL A 122 -9.99 8.84 -11.85
C VAL A 122 -10.15 10.35 -11.73
N ASN A 123 -9.71 10.96 -10.63
CA ASN A 123 -9.76 12.41 -10.49
C ASN A 123 -8.92 13.12 -11.55
N ARG A 124 -7.74 12.59 -11.90
CA ARG A 124 -6.91 13.15 -12.97
C ARG A 124 -7.58 12.99 -14.32
N TYR A 125 -8.19 11.85 -14.59
CA TYR A 125 -9.02 11.67 -15.78
C TYR A 125 -10.13 12.72 -15.86
N VAL A 126 -10.90 12.91 -14.79
CA VAL A 126 -12.00 13.90 -14.77
C VAL A 126 -11.45 15.31 -14.98
N THR A 127 -10.35 15.67 -14.32
CA THR A 127 -9.74 17.01 -14.41
C THR A 127 -9.22 17.32 -15.81
N VAL A 128 -8.51 16.38 -16.44
CA VAL A 128 -7.86 16.62 -17.75
C VAL A 128 -8.82 16.36 -18.92
N CYS A 129 -9.61 15.30 -18.85
CA CYS A 129 -10.49 14.90 -19.96
C CYS A 129 -11.86 15.58 -19.89
N ARG A 130 -12.35 15.98 -18.71
CA ARG A 130 -13.71 16.54 -18.52
C ARG A 130 -13.78 17.68 -17.49
N PRO A 131 -13.01 18.78 -17.66
CA PRO A 131 -12.88 19.84 -16.65
C PRO A 131 -14.20 20.55 -16.29
N VAL A 132 -15.17 20.61 -17.20
CA VAL A 132 -16.47 21.31 -16.99
C VAL A 132 -17.57 20.36 -16.50
N SER A 133 -17.28 19.06 -16.34
CA SER A 133 -18.31 18.09 -15.98
C SER A 133 -18.80 18.25 -14.53
N LYS A 134 -20.09 17.96 -14.30
CA LYS A 134 -20.68 17.85 -12.95
C LYS A 134 -19.93 16.84 -12.07
N MET A 135 -19.26 15.86 -12.70
CA MET A 135 -18.48 14.83 -12.03
C MET A 135 -17.28 15.39 -11.28
N ALA A 136 -16.63 16.45 -11.78
CA ALA A 136 -15.55 17.14 -11.05
C ALA A 136 -16.05 17.67 -9.70
N ARG A 137 -17.22 18.32 -9.70
CA ARG A 137 -17.87 18.83 -8.49
C ARG A 137 -18.34 17.73 -7.54
N LEU A 138 -18.70 16.57 -8.07
CA LEU A 138 -19.07 15.41 -7.25
C LEU A 138 -17.85 14.88 -6.51
N TYR A 139 -16.71 14.71 -7.19
CA TYR A 139 -15.45 14.29 -6.57
C TYR A 139 -14.97 15.26 -5.49
N ASP A 140 -15.21 16.56 -5.67
CA ASP A 140 -14.93 17.57 -4.64
C ASP A 140 -15.81 17.44 -3.38
N ARG A 141 -16.95 16.76 -3.48
CA ARG A 141 -17.96 16.61 -2.40
C ARG A 141 -17.97 15.24 -1.74
N ILE A 142 -17.28 14.24 -2.30
CA ILE A 142 -17.24 12.90 -1.70
C ILE A 142 -16.55 13.02 -0.34
N GLU A 143 -17.30 12.78 0.72
CA GLU A 143 -16.78 12.78 2.08
C GLU A 143 -15.95 11.52 2.33
N TYR A 144 -14.87 11.70 3.07
CA TYR A 144 -13.91 10.64 3.41
C TYR A 144 -14.53 9.36 4.02
N PRO A 145 -15.54 9.44 4.93
CA PRO A 145 -16.14 8.24 5.52
C PRO A 145 -16.74 7.29 4.48
N VAL A 146 -17.25 7.84 3.36
CA VAL A 146 -17.80 7.05 2.26
C VAL A 146 -16.69 6.24 1.57
N LEU A 147 -15.49 6.81 1.44
CA LEU A 147 -14.34 6.11 0.87
C LEU A 147 -13.80 5.02 1.81
N CYS A 148 -13.83 5.25 3.12
CA CYS A 148 -13.43 4.24 4.11
C CYS A 148 -14.45 3.11 4.26
N SER A 149 -15.75 3.41 4.11
CA SER A 149 -16.83 2.43 4.30
C SER A 149 -16.79 1.25 3.32
N ILE A 150 -16.02 1.36 2.23
CA ILE A 150 -15.86 0.31 1.23
C ILE A 150 -14.96 -0.84 1.74
N ASN A 151 -14.18 -0.63 2.81
CA ASN A 151 -13.29 -1.66 3.37
C ASN A 151 -13.73 -2.09 4.77
N PHE A 152 -14.67 -3.02 4.84
CA PHE A 152 -14.81 -3.87 6.02
C PHE A 152 -13.92 -5.10 5.81
N LEU A 153 -12.88 -5.24 6.63
CA LEU A 153 -12.11 -6.49 6.74
C LEU A 153 -12.51 -7.19 8.03
N GLU A 154 -12.68 -8.51 7.96
CA GLU A 154 -12.76 -9.37 9.15
C GLU A 154 -11.36 -9.59 9.71
N LEU A 155 -11.21 -9.47 11.03
CA LEU A 155 -9.95 -9.45 11.76
C LEU A 155 -10.03 -10.45 12.92
N ASP A 156 -9.45 -11.63 12.74
CA ASP A 156 -9.27 -12.62 13.83
C ASP A 156 -7.85 -13.20 13.74
N ILE A 157 -6.90 -12.63 14.48
CA ILE A 157 -5.50 -13.11 14.56
C ILE A 157 -5.04 -13.08 16.01
N TYR A 158 -4.53 -14.21 16.49
CA TYR A 158 -4.03 -14.34 17.86
C TYR A 158 -2.89 -15.37 17.96
N TYR A 159 -1.99 -15.19 18.92
CA TYR A 159 -0.97 -16.17 19.28
C TYR A 159 -1.51 -17.21 20.26
N TYR A 160 -0.96 -18.42 20.20
CA TYR A 160 -1.18 -19.45 21.19
C TYR A 160 0.07 -20.33 21.35
N HIS A 161 0.20 -20.94 22.53
CA HIS A 161 1.20 -21.99 22.76
C HIS A 161 0.66 -23.34 22.31
N ILE A 162 1.51 -24.12 21.66
CA ILE A 162 1.29 -25.56 21.51
C ILE A 162 1.81 -26.26 22.78
N ASP A 163 1.29 -27.46 23.08
CA ASP A 163 1.72 -28.30 24.21
C ASP A 163 3.24 -28.57 24.25
N THR A 164 3.97 -28.35 23.15
CA THR A 164 5.43 -28.46 23.06
C THR A 164 6.17 -27.27 23.68
N GLY A 165 5.47 -26.20 24.03
CA GLY A 165 6.05 -24.92 24.46
C GLY A 165 6.31 -23.95 23.31
N ASP A 166 6.25 -24.41 22.05
CA ASP A 166 6.51 -23.57 20.88
C ASP A 166 5.40 -22.54 20.66
N LEU A 167 5.80 -21.32 20.31
CA LEU A 167 4.88 -20.25 19.92
C LEU A 167 4.37 -20.49 18.50
N THR A 168 3.05 -20.54 18.33
CA THR A 168 2.43 -20.61 17.00
C THR A 168 1.45 -19.46 16.79
N LEU A 169 1.51 -18.87 15.60
CA LEU A 169 0.55 -17.86 15.17
C LEU A 169 -0.71 -18.56 14.66
N TYR A 170 -1.84 -18.39 15.34
CA TYR A 170 -3.12 -18.80 14.78
C TYR A 170 -3.61 -17.74 13.81
N THR A 171 -3.78 -18.14 12.55
CA THR A 171 -4.46 -17.33 11.56
C THR A 171 -5.50 -18.21 10.89
N PRO A 172 -6.81 -17.91 11.04
CA PRO A 172 -7.85 -18.70 10.40
C PRO A 172 -7.60 -18.70 8.89
N MET A 173 -7.33 -19.88 8.34
CA MET A 173 -6.99 -20.02 6.91
C MET A 173 -8.11 -19.49 6.01
N ALA A 174 -9.37 -19.59 6.45
CA ALA A 174 -10.52 -19.01 5.76
C ALA A 174 -10.40 -17.48 5.65
N SER A 175 -10.09 -16.78 6.74
CA SER A 175 -9.92 -15.32 6.75
C SER A 175 -8.73 -14.89 5.88
N VAL A 176 -7.59 -15.58 5.98
CA VAL A 176 -6.42 -15.29 5.12
C VAL A 176 -6.78 -15.41 3.65
N LYS A 177 -7.44 -16.51 3.25
CA LYS A 177 -7.84 -16.73 1.86
C LYS A 177 -8.82 -15.68 1.36
N THR A 178 -9.85 -15.36 2.14
CA THR A 178 -10.84 -14.34 1.77
C THR A 178 -10.20 -12.96 1.61
N ASN A 179 -9.33 -12.57 2.56
CA ASN A 179 -8.70 -11.25 2.54
C ASN A 179 -7.63 -11.13 1.45
N SER A 180 -6.85 -12.18 1.20
CA SER A 180 -5.91 -12.23 0.07
C SER A 180 -6.65 -12.19 -1.27
N LEU A 181 -7.76 -12.92 -1.41
CA LEU A 181 -8.58 -12.90 -2.62
C LEU A 181 -9.20 -11.52 -2.85
N GLN A 182 -9.77 -10.90 -1.81
CA GLN A 182 -10.32 -9.55 -1.86
C GLN A 182 -9.24 -8.53 -2.23
N GLY A 183 -8.09 -8.56 -1.55
CA GLY A 183 -6.95 -7.69 -1.85
C GLY A 183 -6.46 -7.83 -3.29
N MET A 184 -6.37 -9.07 -3.80
CA MET A 184 -6.02 -9.34 -5.19
C MET A 184 -7.06 -8.77 -6.17
N ILE A 185 -8.35 -9.06 -5.96
CA ILE A 185 -9.43 -8.55 -6.82
C ILE A 185 -9.43 -7.03 -6.86
N VAL A 186 -9.39 -6.38 -5.69
CA VAL A 186 -9.38 -4.92 -5.56
C VAL A 186 -8.17 -4.32 -6.27
N SER A 187 -6.99 -4.90 -6.09
CA SER A 187 -5.76 -4.37 -6.68
C SER A 187 -5.70 -4.56 -8.19
N VAL A 188 -6.16 -5.71 -8.71
CA VAL A 188 -6.24 -5.97 -10.16
C VAL A 188 -7.24 -5.03 -10.83
N ILE A 189 -8.47 -4.96 -10.31
CA ILE A 189 -9.50 -4.07 -10.85
C ILE A 189 -9.04 -2.61 -10.76
N GLY A 190 -8.49 -2.22 -9.61
CA GLY A 190 -7.96 -0.88 -9.41
C GLY A 190 -6.86 -0.54 -10.41
N SER A 191 -5.94 -1.45 -10.66
CA SER A 191 -4.85 -1.26 -11.63
C SER A 191 -5.38 -1.11 -13.06
N LEU A 192 -6.39 -1.88 -13.46
CA LEU A 192 -7.04 -1.74 -14.77
C LEU A 192 -7.71 -0.37 -14.94
N ILE A 193 -8.43 0.09 -13.90
CA ILE A 193 -9.07 1.42 -13.91
C ILE A 193 -8.01 2.52 -14.01
N CYS A 194 -6.95 2.44 -13.21
CA CYS A 194 -5.83 3.38 -13.26
C CYS A 194 -5.18 3.41 -14.65
N ALA A 195 -4.90 2.25 -15.24
CA ALA A 195 -4.31 2.13 -16.58
C ALA A 195 -5.19 2.80 -17.64
N ALA A 196 -6.50 2.53 -17.63
CA ALA A 196 -7.45 3.14 -18.54
C ALA A 196 -7.51 4.66 -18.36
N CYS A 197 -7.54 5.15 -17.12
CA CYS A 197 -7.54 6.58 -16.82
C CYS A 197 -6.27 7.27 -17.35
N TYR A 198 -5.09 6.72 -17.06
CA TYR A 198 -3.82 7.30 -17.52
C TYR A 198 -3.68 7.24 -19.04
N PHE A 199 -4.10 6.16 -19.68
CA PHE A 199 -4.12 6.05 -21.14
C PHE A 199 -4.95 7.19 -21.76
N LEU A 200 -6.17 7.43 -21.26
CA LEU A 200 -7.04 8.50 -21.74
C LEU A 200 -6.48 9.91 -21.47
N VAL A 201 -5.86 10.11 -20.30
CA VAL A 201 -5.19 11.38 -19.94
C VAL A 201 -4.03 11.65 -20.89
N ILE A 202 -3.15 10.66 -21.10
CA ILE A 202 -1.99 10.78 -21.99
C ILE A 202 -2.46 11.03 -23.43
N TRP A 203 -3.45 10.27 -23.91
CA TRP A 203 -4.05 10.48 -25.23
C TRP A 203 -4.56 11.91 -25.39
N ARG A 204 -5.30 12.42 -24.39
CA ARG A 204 -5.86 13.77 -24.42
C ARG A 204 -4.78 14.84 -24.42
N LEU A 205 -3.74 14.68 -23.60
CA LEU A 205 -2.60 15.59 -23.56
C LEU A 205 -1.82 15.59 -24.88
N ALA A 206 -1.60 14.42 -25.48
CA ALA A 206 -0.94 14.29 -26.77
C ALA A 206 -1.74 14.97 -27.90
N SER A 207 -3.07 14.82 -27.88
CA SER A 207 -3.95 15.52 -28.82
C SER A 207 -3.94 17.03 -28.63
N ALA A 208 -3.90 17.50 -27.38
CA ALA A 208 -3.85 18.94 -27.06
C ALA A 208 -2.53 19.59 -27.48
N HIS A 209 -1.41 18.85 -27.41
CA HIS A 209 -0.10 19.33 -27.84
C HIS A 209 -0.06 19.72 -29.33
N ARG A 210 -0.90 19.08 -30.16
CA ARG A 210 -0.97 19.34 -31.60
C ARG A 210 -1.84 20.54 -31.98
N ALA A 211 -2.60 21.13 -31.03
CA ALA A 211 -3.48 22.25 -31.31
C ALA A 211 -2.70 23.58 -31.27
N PRO A 212 -2.58 24.34 -32.38
CA PRO A 212 -1.70 25.51 -32.49
C PRO A 212 -2.21 26.77 -31.74
N LYS A 213 -3.43 26.77 -31.22
CA LYS A 213 -3.98 27.85 -30.38
C LYS A 213 -4.24 27.30 -28.98
N GLY A 214 -3.18 27.34 -28.18
CA GLY A 214 -3.10 26.74 -26.86
C GLY A 214 -4.08 27.35 -25.85
N ASP A 215 -5.06 26.55 -25.46
CA ASP A 215 -6.01 26.87 -24.39
C ASP A 215 -5.63 26.20 -23.04
N LEU A 216 -4.60 25.35 -23.04
CA LEU A 216 -4.05 24.76 -21.81
C LEU A 216 -2.92 25.63 -21.27
N ARG A 217 -3.31 26.74 -20.62
CA ARG A 217 -2.42 27.66 -19.88
C ARG A 217 -1.49 26.96 -18.88
N ASP A 218 -1.77 25.69 -18.54
CA ASP A 218 -1.00 24.84 -17.62
C ASP A 218 -0.52 23.50 -18.22
N TYR A 219 -0.33 23.37 -19.54
CA TYR A 219 0.08 22.10 -20.17
C TYR A 219 1.34 21.46 -19.53
N GLY A 220 2.39 22.25 -19.31
CA GLY A 220 3.64 21.74 -18.73
C GLY A 220 3.45 21.21 -17.31
N ARG A 221 2.63 21.88 -16.51
CA ARG A 221 2.27 21.46 -15.16
C ARG A 221 1.46 20.17 -15.18
N GLU A 222 0.42 20.10 -16.01
CA GLU A 222 -0.40 18.89 -16.12
C GLU A 222 0.39 17.70 -16.65
N LYS A 223 1.35 17.93 -17.55
CA LYS A 223 2.29 16.92 -18.02
C LYS A 223 3.12 16.35 -16.87
N ILE A 224 3.80 17.21 -16.09
CA ILE A 224 4.62 16.76 -14.95
C ILE A 224 3.77 16.00 -13.95
N LEU A 225 2.60 16.54 -13.61
CA LEU A 225 1.70 15.98 -12.61
C LEU A 225 1.07 14.65 -13.12
N THR A 226 0.96 14.44 -14.43
CA THR A 226 0.58 13.16 -15.05
C THR A 226 1.73 12.16 -14.99
N ILE A 227 2.96 12.57 -15.28
CA ILE A 227 4.16 11.71 -15.19
C ILE A 227 4.34 11.20 -13.75
N VAL A 228 4.24 12.10 -12.76
CA VAL A 228 4.34 11.72 -11.34
C VAL A 228 3.23 10.75 -10.96
N GLY A 229 1.99 11.02 -11.38
CA GLY A 229 0.88 10.10 -11.14
C GLY A 229 1.09 8.72 -11.79
N PHE A 230 1.58 8.70 -13.03
CA PHE A 230 1.87 7.46 -13.75
C PHE A 230 3.00 6.65 -13.08
N ALA A 231 4.04 7.32 -12.58
CA ALA A 231 5.10 6.68 -11.82
C ALA A 231 4.57 6.04 -10.52
N LEU A 232 3.68 6.73 -9.80
CA LEU A 232 2.99 6.15 -8.63
C LEU A 232 2.14 4.94 -9.01
N PHE A 233 1.43 5.00 -10.14
CA PHE A 233 0.67 3.86 -10.65
C PHE A 233 1.56 2.65 -10.97
N LEU A 234 2.72 2.85 -11.61
CA LEU A 234 3.68 1.77 -11.87
C LEU A 234 4.21 1.17 -10.56
N ALA A 235 4.50 2.02 -9.57
CA ALA A 235 4.92 1.55 -8.24
C ALA A 235 3.82 0.70 -7.59
N VAL A 236 2.55 1.11 -7.66
CA VAL A 236 1.41 0.32 -7.16
C VAL A 236 1.27 -1.00 -7.91
N CYS A 237 1.46 -1.02 -9.24
CA CYS A 237 1.45 -2.25 -10.03
C CYS A 237 2.55 -3.21 -9.59
N ALA A 238 3.78 -2.72 -9.42
CA ALA A 238 4.91 -3.53 -8.95
C ALA A 238 4.64 -4.10 -7.55
N SER A 239 4.17 -3.27 -6.63
CA SER A 239 3.76 -3.70 -5.28
C SER A 239 2.64 -4.73 -5.32
N THR A 240 1.66 -4.57 -6.22
CA THR A 240 0.56 -5.54 -6.43
C THR A 240 1.09 -6.86 -6.94
N LEU A 241 1.99 -6.85 -7.92
CA LEU A 241 2.60 -8.07 -8.44
C LEU A 241 3.33 -8.83 -7.33
N ILE A 242 4.15 -8.12 -6.54
CA ILE A 242 4.86 -8.69 -5.39
C ILE A 242 3.86 -9.28 -4.38
N TYR A 243 2.81 -8.53 -4.04
CA TYR A 243 1.78 -8.98 -3.11
C TYR A 243 1.04 -10.24 -3.59
N VAL A 244 0.68 -10.30 -4.88
CA VAL A 244 0.02 -11.45 -5.49
C VAL A 244 0.95 -12.66 -5.52
N LEU A 245 2.23 -12.48 -5.85
CA LEU A 245 3.21 -13.56 -5.83
C LEU A 245 3.39 -14.14 -4.43
N ILE A 246 3.53 -13.27 -3.41
CA ILE A 246 3.61 -13.68 -2.00
C ILE A 246 2.36 -14.47 -1.60
N SER A 247 1.17 -13.96 -1.94
CA SER A 247 -0.11 -14.60 -1.60
C SER A 247 -0.31 -15.94 -2.30
N ALA A 248 0.01 -16.03 -3.59
CA ALA A 248 -0.11 -17.26 -4.38
C ALA A 248 0.86 -18.35 -3.90
N ASN A 249 2.07 -17.97 -3.49
CA ASN A 249 3.04 -18.90 -2.93
C ASN A 249 2.61 -19.39 -1.54
N ALA A 250 2.16 -18.49 -0.66
CA ALA A 250 1.63 -18.87 0.65
C ALA A 250 0.44 -19.85 0.54
N ALA A 251 -0.42 -19.68 -0.47
CA ALA A 251 -1.53 -20.59 -0.72
C ALA A 251 -1.07 -22.00 -1.17
N LYS A 252 0.03 -22.13 -1.93
CA LYS A 252 0.55 -23.43 -2.39
C LYS A 252 1.07 -24.28 -1.24
N ASP A 253 1.77 -23.68 -0.28
CA ASP A 253 2.36 -24.39 0.86
C ASP A 253 1.27 -24.95 1.79
N SER A 254 0.11 -24.28 1.88
CA SER A 254 -1.03 -24.74 2.67
C SER A 254 -1.67 -26.05 2.19
N ASN A 255 -1.45 -26.43 0.92
CA ASN A 255 -1.96 -27.69 0.37
C ASN A 255 -1.03 -28.88 0.68
N VAL A 256 0.12 -28.64 1.32
CA VAL A 256 1.10 -29.66 1.73
C VAL A 256 0.98 -29.94 3.24
N LEU A 257 -0.25 -30.00 3.76
CA LEU A 257 -0.46 -30.49 5.13
C LEU A 257 -0.16 -32.00 5.18
N PRO A 258 0.59 -32.47 6.20
CA PRO A 258 0.71 -33.89 6.47
C PRO A 258 -0.67 -34.46 6.75
N SER A 259 -1.01 -35.54 6.07
CA SER A 259 -1.88 -36.55 6.66
C SER A 259 -1.37 -36.85 8.08
N ILE A 260 -2.23 -36.54 9.05
CA ILE A 260 -2.05 -36.77 10.49
C ILE A 260 -1.50 -38.19 10.70
N GLY A 261 -0.26 -38.31 11.16
CA GLY A 261 0.34 -39.62 11.47
C GLY A 261 1.87 -39.65 11.56
N GLY A 262 2.58 -38.71 10.94
CA GLY A 262 4.03 -38.64 11.03
C GLY A 262 4.48 -37.52 11.96
N LYS A 263 5.16 -37.86 13.06
CA LYS A 263 6.03 -36.93 13.82
C LYS A 263 6.85 -36.12 12.82
N ARG A 264 6.49 -34.84 12.63
CA ARG A 264 7.27 -33.90 11.80
C ARG A 264 8.10 -33.03 12.71
N THR A 265 9.40 -33.06 12.49
CA THR A 265 10.31 -31.94 12.71
C THR A 265 9.76 -30.72 11.96
N ILE A 266 9.31 -29.72 12.72
CA ILE A 266 8.92 -28.39 12.23
C ILE A 266 10.20 -27.55 12.17
N ASP A 267 11.21 -28.04 11.45
CA ASP A 267 12.45 -27.29 11.24
C ASP A 267 12.58 -27.09 9.73
N HIS A 268 12.71 -25.82 9.31
CA HIS A 268 13.10 -25.34 7.97
C HIS A 268 12.07 -24.96 6.89
N TYR A 269 10.75 -24.95 7.11
CA TYR A 269 9.82 -24.61 6.01
C TYR A 269 9.75 -23.12 5.61
N ASN A 270 10.29 -22.18 6.39
CA ASN A 270 10.19 -20.74 6.08
C ASN A 270 11.35 -20.16 5.25
N TYR A 271 12.42 -20.92 4.97
CA TYR A 271 13.65 -20.33 4.42
C TYR A 271 13.85 -20.50 2.92
N THR A 272 13.31 -21.57 2.32
CA THR A 272 13.38 -21.79 0.86
C THR A 272 12.38 -20.94 0.07
N PHE A 273 11.45 -20.28 0.76
CA PHE A 273 10.33 -19.50 0.23
C PHE A 273 10.75 -18.18 -0.46
N VAL A 274 11.71 -17.45 0.12
CA VAL A 274 12.19 -16.16 -0.42
C VAL A 274 13.29 -16.38 -1.47
N GLU A 275 14.13 -17.40 -1.28
CA GLU A 275 15.28 -17.70 -2.16
C GLU A 275 14.85 -18.18 -3.56
N LYS A 276 13.78 -18.98 -3.66
CA LYS A 276 13.25 -19.43 -4.96
C LYS A 276 12.49 -18.36 -5.74
N THR A 277 11.82 -17.45 -5.05
CA THR A 277 10.99 -16.40 -5.70
C THR A 277 11.87 -15.27 -6.26
N LEU A 278 12.99 -14.96 -5.62
CA LEU A 278 13.96 -13.96 -6.12
C LEU A 278 14.92 -14.51 -7.19
N ASN A 279 15.16 -15.82 -7.24
CA ASN A 279 15.95 -16.43 -8.33
C ASN A 279 15.17 -16.57 -9.67
N CYS A 280 13.88 -16.22 -9.69
CA CYS A 280 13.05 -16.18 -10.90
C CYS A 280 12.78 -14.75 -11.42
N LEU A 281 13.32 -13.72 -10.74
CA LEU A 281 13.29 -12.31 -11.15
C LEU A 281 14.70 -11.86 -11.56
#